data_AF-A0A7N0UWM5-F1
#
_entry.id   AF-A0A7N0UWM5-F1
#
_cell.length_a   1.000
_cell.length_b   1.000
_cell.length_c   1.000
_cell.angle_alpha   90.00
_cell.angle_beta   90.00
_cell.angle_gamma   90.00
#
_symmetry.space_group_name_H-M   'P 1'
#
loop_
_entity.id
_entity.type
_entity.pdbx_description
1 polymer ?
#
loop_
_entity_poly.entity_id
_entity_poly.type
_entity_poly.pdbx_seq_one_letter_code
_entity_poly.pdbx_strand_id
1 'polypeptide(L)'
;MVKGVVGEETRLKSVEDRLAESGAQSEVGLVIGKLSSSLDRGFVYDLVPTPANDAGDPACVVVEANRDDKKKGGKAKAAQADSAASFVIDNDWIAEHARQVSRMLLGGMKVVGIYIWISESSFKSAANMLCQTLKGVAAAGPSSEIDSNERLLIHISYSPRRWVCRNCTVTSSITSSSLRPCDFKMGRVMSSLVTYRSTYNFDLRLPICPERSSDLKTMADSLRQGISIVSKELKDAKALVDGILAEEDEPYKSDGVHEIEFLLPFTQAQEQSQKEVAGIVHFNGSVSSYAFLNSKEPLSEVLADIKTDIITSLESRLDIICDEADAYIGSSVEGNELETGKHIAQISLQSARKACTLAFPQRVFIPWLGGTYICDYLQSSEALEVIKDHCIELMSIEDPIDLSNVLKPETVAPIKAARLFWDIANGLGMSTKSDRSMKKNRDTGRELSIKKPLDMGIVGAIFFLFAAVLVGIGLFLSNSSEK
;
A
#
# COMPACT_ATOMS: atom_id res chain seq x y z
N MET A 1 -9.16 -22.10 -10.20
CA MET A 1 -9.17 -22.53 -8.80
C MET A 1 -7.94 -23.34 -8.56
N VAL A 2 -7.04 -22.83 -7.71
CA VAL A 2 -5.76 -23.50 -7.41
C VAL A 2 -5.99 -24.92 -6.91
N LYS A 3 -5.26 -25.90 -7.46
CA LYS A 3 -5.41 -27.31 -7.07
C LYS A 3 -4.79 -27.64 -5.72
N GLY A 4 -3.66 -27.00 -5.40
CA GLY A 4 -2.93 -27.24 -4.16
C GLY A 4 -2.47 -25.96 -3.50
N VAL A 5 -2.37 -25.99 -2.17
CA VAL A 5 -1.92 -24.87 -1.35
C VAL A 5 -0.73 -25.31 -0.50
N VAL A 6 0.32 -24.49 -0.50
CA VAL A 6 1.51 -24.68 0.34
C VAL A 6 1.59 -23.54 1.34
N GLY A 7 1.58 -23.86 2.63
CA GLY A 7 1.77 -22.88 3.69
C GLY A 7 3.20 -22.88 4.24
N GLU A 8 3.68 -21.72 4.66
CA GLU A 8 4.99 -21.54 5.31
C GLU A 8 5.02 -22.32 6.64
N GLU A 9 5.75 -23.43 6.64
CA GLU A 9 5.71 -24.42 7.72
C GLU A 9 6.11 -23.85 9.08
N THR A 10 7.14 -23.00 9.10
CA THR A 10 7.66 -22.44 10.35
C THR A 10 6.64 -21.52 11.03
N ARG A 11 5.96 -20.69 10.23
CA ARG A 11 4.96 -19.73 10.71
C ARG A 11 3.67 -20.41 11.12
N LEU A 12 3.15 -21.29 10.28
CA LEU A 12 1.87 -21.95 10.54
C LEU A 12 1.92 -22.87 11.75
N LYS A 13 3.06 -23.55 11.99
CA LYS A 13 3.27 -24.32 13.23
C LYS A 13 3.32 -23.42 14.46
N SER A 14 4.02 -22.29 14.38
CA SER A 14 4.05 -21.31 15.47
C SER A 14 2.64 -20.80 15.83
N VAL A 15 1.79 -20.58 14.82
CA VAL A 15 0.39 -20.19 15.02
C VAL A 15 -0.43 -21.32 15.65
N GLU A 16 -0.25 -22.58 15.21
CA GLU A 16 -0.93 -23.74 15.82
C GLU A 16 -0.52 -23.96 17.28
N ASP A 17 0.76 -23.77 17.61
CA ASP A 17 1.27 -23.89 18.97
C ASP A 17 0.71 -22.77 19.85
N ARG A 18 0.72 -21.51 19.38
CA ARG A 18 0.08 -20.38 20.07
C ARG A 18 -1.41 -20.62 20.34
N LEU A 19 -2.15 -21.12 19.34
CA LEU A 19 -3.57 -21.45 19.45
C LEU A 19 -3.84 -22.60 20.44
N ALA A 20 -2.93 -23.57 20.48
CA ALA A 20 -3.01 -24.68 21.42
C ALA A 20 -2.78 -24.26 22.87
N GLU A 21 -1.86 -23.31 23.08
CA GLU A 21 -1.44 -22.84 24.39
C GLU A 21 -2.36 -21.74 24.95
N SER A 22 -3.02 -20.97 24.09
CA SER A 22 -3.88 -19.84 24.50
C SER A 22 -5.12 -20.25 25.31
N GLY A 23 -5.56 -21.50 25.19
CA GLY A 23 -6.82 -21.98 25.78
C GLY A 23 -8.07 -21.38 25.13
N ALA A 24 -7.94 -20.61 24.04
CA ALA A 24 -9.06 -19.98 23.35
C ALA A 24 -9.96 -21.02 22.68
N GLN A 25 -11.27 -20.89 22.88
CA GLN A 25 -12.28 -21.77 22.28
C GLN A 25 -12.57 -21.43 20.81
N SER A 26 -12.28 -20.20 20.39
CA SER A 26 -12.35 -19.75 19.01
C SER A 26 -11.40 -18.60 18.70
N GLU A 27 -10.85 -18.61 17.48
CA GLU A 27 -10.12 -17.48 16.90
C GLU A 27 -10.43 -17.42 15.40
N VAL A 28 -10.51 -16.21 14.84
CA VAL A 28 -10.68 -15.97 13.41
C VAL A 28 -9.66 -14.92 12.98
N GLY A 29 -9.17 -15.04 11.76
CA GLY A 29 -8.21 -14.08 11.22
C GLY A 29 -8.02 -14.22 9.73
N LEU A 30 -7.05 -13.50 9.20
CA LEU A 30 -6.77 -13.37 7.78
C LEU A 30 -5.70 -14.37 7.33
N VAL A 31 -5.81 -14.83 6.09
CA VAL A 31 -4.79 -15.62 5.41
C VAL A 31 -4.02 -14.71 4.46
N ILE A 32 -2.75 -14.46 4.75
CA ILE A 32 -1.88 -13.67 3.88
C ILE A 32 -1.12 -14.62 2.96
N GLY A 33 -1.17 -14.36 1.67
CA GLY A 33 -0.66 -15.29 0.67
C GLY A 33 -0.74 -14.78 -0.76
N LYS A 34 -0.55 -15.71 -1.70
CA LYS A 34 -0.75 -15.49 -3.12
C LYS A 34 -1.44 -16.70 -3.74
N LEU A 35 -2.44 -16.45 -4.59
CA LEU A 35 -3.05 -17.47 -5.44
C LEU A 35 -2.51 -17.31 -6.86
N SER A 36 -1.58 -18.19 -7.23
CA SER A 36 -0.94 -18.15 -8.54
C SER A 36 -1.73 -18.98 -9.55
N SER A 37 -2.33 -18.30 -10.52
CA SER A 37 -3.07 -18.95 -11.60
C SER A 37 -2.13 -19.65 -12.59
N SER A 38 -0.93 -19.09 -12.81
CA SER A 38 0.09 -19.62 -13.70
C SER A 38 0.67 -20.95 -13.19
N LEU A 39 0.84 -21.08 -11.88
CA LEU A 39 1.35 -22.28 -11.22
C LEU A 39 0.25 -23.27 -10.77
N ASP A 40 -1.03 -22.90 -10.89
CA ASP A 40 -2.18 -23.63 -10.35
C ASP A 40 -2.00 -23.98 -8.85
N ARG A 41 -1.40 -23.05 -8.10
CA ARG A 41 -1.01 -23.23 -6.71
C ARG A 41 -1.24 -21.98 -5.86
N GLY A 42 -1.70 -22.19 -4.64
CA GLY A 42 -1.73 -21.16 -3.60
C GLY A 42 -0.51 -21.25 -2.68
N PHE A 43 -0.07 -20.10 -2.21
CA PHE A 43 1.01 -19.94 -1.24
C PHE A 43 0.46 -19.18 -0.04
N VAL A 44 0.62 -19.71 1.18
CA VAL A 44 0.22 -19.05 2.42
C VAL A 44 1.49 -18.66 3.16
N TYR A 45 1.67 -17.37 3.38
CA TYR A 45 2.86 -16.81 4.02
C TYR A 45 2.67 -16.66 5.53
N ASP A 46 1.50 -16.19 5.97
CA ASP A 46 1.18 -16.05 7.39
C ASP A 46 -0.33 -16.13 7.67
N LEU A 47 -0.65 -16.37 8.95
CA LEU A 47 -2.00 -16.31 9.49
C LEU A 47 -2.06 -15.23 10.57
N VAL A 48 -2.86 -14.19 10.34
CA VAL A 48 -2.90 -13.02 11.21
C VAL A 48 -4.25 -12.95 11.95
N PRO A 49 -4.29 -13.06 13.28
CA PRO A 49 -5.53 -13.02 14.03
C PRO A 49 -6.19 -11.65 13.89
N THR A 50 -7.51 -11.63 13.82
CA THR A 50 -8.25 -10.36 13.86
C THR A 50 -8.19 -9.78 15.28
N PRO A 51 -7.77 -8.52 15.45
CA PRO A 51 -7.70 -7.89 16.77
C PRO A 51 -9.09 -7.77 17.40
N ALA A 52 -9.13 -7.49 18.71
CA ALA A 52 -10.36 -7.14 19.40
C ALA A 52 -10.96 -5.87 18.77
N ASN A 53 -12.28 -5.76 18.77
CA ASN A 53 -12.95 -4.57 18.26
C ASN A 53 -12.78 -3.37 19.21
N ASP A 54 -13.27 -2.21 18.80
CA ASP A 54 -13.18 -0.97 19.60
C ASP A 54 -13.80 -1.07 21.01
N ALA A 55 -14.72 -2.02 21.22
CA ALA A 55 -15.33 -2.31 22.53
C ALA A 55 -14.48 -3.27 23.39
N GLY A 56 -13.40 -3.82 22.84
CA GLY A 56 -12.57 -4.84 23.46
C GLY A 56 -13.12 -6.27 23.32
N ASP A 57 -14.17 -6.47 22.52
CA ASP A 57 -14.78 -7.78 22.28
C ASP A 57 -14.00 -8.55 21.19
N PRO A 58 -13.90 -9.89 21.29
CA PRO A 58 -13.24 -10.71 20.29
C PRO A 58 -14.05 -10.77 18.97
N ALA A 59 -13.35 -10.86 17.84
CA ALA A 59 -13.97 -10.93 16.51
C ALA A 59 -14.86 -12.18 16.27
N CYS A 60 -14.70 -13.22 17.09
CA CYS A 60 -15.61 -14.37 17.08
C CYS A 60 -15.75 -15.02 18.46
N VAL A 61 -16.93 -15.58 18.72
CA VAL A 61 -17.25 -16.28 19.97
C VAL A 61 -18.05 -17.54 19.67
N VAL A 62 -17.71 -18.63 20.35
CA VAL A 62 -18.55 -19.84 20.43
C VAL A 62 -19.48 -19.68 21.63
N VAL A 63 -20.77 -19.50 21.36
CA VAL A 63 -21.80 -19.42 22.41
C VAL A 63 -22.35 -20.82 22.66
N GLU A 64 -22.07 -21.35 23.85
CA GLU A 64 -22.74 -22.56 24.31
C GLU A 64 -24.18 -22.22 24.75
N ALA A 65 -25.15 -23.02 24.30
CA ALA A 65 -26.52 -22.89 24.77
C ALA A 65 -26.58 -23.31 26.25
N ASN A 66 -26.48 -22.35 27.17
CA ASN A 66 -26.60 -22.61 28.59
C ASN A 66 -28.00 -23.16 28.93
N ARG A 67 -28.03 -24.38 29.48
CA ARG A 67 -29.19 -24.95 30.15
C ARG A 67 -29.16 -24.49 31.61
N ASP A 68 -30.00 -23.54 31.99
CA ASP A 68 -30.66 -23.38 33.32
C ASP A 68 -31.40 -22.03 33.28
N ASP A 69 -32.71 -21.91 33.53
CA ASP A 69 -33.44 -22.34 34.72
C ASP A 69 -34.78 -23.03 34.41
N LYS A 70 -34.93 -24.31 34.81
CA LYS A 70 -36.21 -24.81 35.33
C LYS A 70 -36.05 -26.11 36.10
N LYS A 71 -35.81 -25.98 37.40
CA LYS A 71 -35.93 -27.09 38.35
C LYS A 71 -37.40 -27.28 38.74
N LYS A 72 -38.09 -28.27 38.15
CA LYS A 72 -38.86 -29.32 38.87
C LYS A 72 -39.70 -30.19 37.91
N GLY A 73 -39.35 -31.47 37.89
CA GLY A 73 -40.31 -32.58 37.94
C GLY A 73 -40.70 -33.24 36.62
N GLY A 74 -40.17 -34.44 36.36
CA GLY A 74 -40.80 -35.39 35.43
C GLY A 74 -39.80 -36.35 34.75
N LYS A 75 -39.86 -37.64 35.09
CA LYS A 75 -39.16 -38.74 34.40
C LYS A 75 -39.55 -38.79 32.92
N ALA A 76 -38.58 -38.67 32.00
CA ALA A 76 -38.70 -39.16 30.62
C ALA A 76 -37.31 -39.42 29.99
N LYS A 77 -37.30 -40.33 29.02
CA LYS A 77 -36.18 -41.07 28.41
C LYS A 77 -35.03 -40.21 27.89
N ALA A 78 -33.83 -40.82 27.91
CA ALA A 78 -32.61 -40.34 27.26
C ALA A 78 -32.84 -40.01 25.78
N ALA A 79 -32.88 -38.72 25.48
CA ALA A 79 -32.60 -38.18 24.16
C ALA A 79 -31.29 -37.41 24.29
N GLN A 80 -30.27 -37.89 23.58
CA GLN A 80 -28.99 -37.21 23.39
C GLN A 80 -29.29 -35.95 22.57
N ALA A 81 -29.49 -34.83 23.26
CA ALA A 81 -29.62 -33.53 22.65
C ALA A 81 -28.21 -32.95 22.51
N ASP A 82 -27.68 -33.01 21.29
CA ASP A 82 -26.58 -32.16 20.84
C ASP A 82 -27.01 -30.70 21.07
N SER A 83 -26.59 -30.10 22.19
CA SER A 83 -26.69 -28.66 22.38
C SER A 83 -25.82 -28.02 21.30
N ALA A 84 -26.45 -27.54 20.22
CA ALA A 84 -25.74 -26.86 19.14
C ALA A 84 -25.15 -25.56 19.69
N ALA A 85 -23.84 -25.52 19.89
CA ALA A 85 -23.12 -24.28 20.11
C ALA A 85 -23.33 -23.37 18.89
N SER A 86 -23.80 -22.14 19.12
CA SER A 86 -23.94 -21.15 18.07
C SER A 86 -22.66 -20.36 17.97
N PHE A 87 -22.09 -20.29 16.77
CA PHE A 87 -20.89 -19.51 16.49
C PHE A 87 -21.29 -18.13 15.96
N VAL A 88 -20.69 -17.08 16.50
CA VAL A 88 -20.92 -15.69 16.10
C VAL A 88 -19.60 -15.10 15.62
N ILE A 89 -19.65 -14.41 14.48
CA ILE A 89 -18.53 -13.72 13.84
C ILE A 89 -18.96 -12.29 13.55
N ASP A 90 -18.11 -11.34 13.89
CA ASP A 90 -18.24 -9.95 13.43
C ASP A 90 -17.69 -9.84 12.00
N ASN A 91 -18.58 -9.91 11.00
CA ASN A 91 -18.18 -9.88 9.60
C ASN A 91 -17.61 -8.53 9.18
N ASP A 92 -18.18 -7.45 9.71
CA ASP A 92 -17.81 -6.09 9.33
C ASP A 92 -16.45 -5.74 9.91
N TRP A 93 -16.18 -6.16 11.16
CA TRP A 93 -14.86 -5.99 11.77
C TRP A 93 -13.76 -6.77 11.04
N ILE A 94 -14.01 -8.01 10.64
CA ILE A 94 -13.03 -8.80 9.87
C ILE A 94 -12.83 -8.22 8.46
N ALA A 95 -13.88 -7.68 7.85
CA ALA A 95 -13.77 -6.99 6.57
C ALA A 95 -12.93 -5.70 6.72
N GLU A 96 -13.13 -4.94 7.80
CA GLU A 96 -12.32 -3.76 8.08
C GLU A 96 -10.85 -4.12 8.33
N HIS A 97 -10.59 -5.16 9.13
CA HIS A 97 -9.24 -5.69 9.32
C HIS A 97 -8.61 -6.10 7.98
N ALA A 98 -9.35 -6.79 7.10
CA ALA A 98 -8.88 -7.17 5.77
C ALA A 98 -8.57 -5.95 4.89
N ARG A 99 -9.39 -4.89 4.97
CA ARG A 99 -9.16 -3.64 4.25
C ARG A 99 -7.85 -3.00 4.67
N GLN A 100 -7.60 -2.88 5.98
CA GLN A 100 -6.40 -2.27 6.53
C GLN A 100 -5.15 -3.10 6.21
N VAL A 101 -5.18 -4.41 6.45
CA VAL A 101 -4.07 -5.30 6.10
C VAL A 101 -3.79 -5.29 4.61
N SER A 102 -4.82 -5.24 3.75
CA SER A 102 -4.61 -5.15 2.29
C SER A 102 -3.84 -3.90 1.88
N ARG A 103 -3.97 -2.78 2.61
CA ARG A 103 -3.18 -1.56 2.38
C ARG A 103 -1.71 -1.73 2.77
N MET A 104 -1.43 -2.62 3.71
CA MET A 104 -0.09 -2.91 4.20
C MET A 104 0.69 -3.90 3.33
N LEU A 105 0.03 -4.62 2.43
CA LEU A 105 0.67 -5.63 1.60
C LEU A 105 1.27 -5.04 0.32
N LEU A 106 2.39 -5.63 -0.12
CA LEU A 106 3.11 -5.26 -1.33
C LEU A 106 2.74 -6.18 -2.50
N GLY A 107 3.27 -5.90 -3.69
CA GLY A 107 3.02 -6.69 -4.90
C GLY A 107 3.30 -8.19 -4.68
N GLY A 108 2.42 -9.05 -5.21
CA GLY A 108 2.52 -10.49 -5.01
C GLY A 108 2.08 -11.00 -3.64
N MET A 109 1.64 -10.13 -2.73
CA MET A 109 1.05 -10.52 -1.44
C MET A 109 -0.35 -9.95 -1.30
N LYS A 110 -1.30 -10.78 -0.86
CA LYS A 110 -2.70 -10.40 -0.71
C LYS A 110 -3.34 -11.09 0.49
N VAL A 111 -4.45 -10.52 0.96
CA VAL A 111 -5.39 -11.24 1.84
C VAL A 111 -6.17 -12.23 0.96
N VAL A 112 -5.73 -13.48 0.95
CA VAL A 112 -6.28 -14.53 0.07
C VAL A 112 -7.45 -15.29 0.71
N GLY A 113 -7.80 -15.00 1.96
CA GLY A 113 -8.85 -15.73 2.66
C GLY A 113 -8.91 -15.46 4.15
N ILE A 114 -9.64 -16.33 4.86
CA ILE A 114 -9.72 -16.34 6.32
C ILE A 114 -9.29 -17.69 6.89
N TYR A 115 -8.73 -17.67 8.09
CA TYR A 115 -8.56 -18.89 8.88
C TYR A 115 -9.47 -18.86 10.09
N ILE A 116 -9.75 -20.05 10.61
CA ILE A 116 -10.56 -20.21 11.81
C ILE A 116 -10.07 -21.36 12.67
N TRP A 117 -9.95 -21.09 13.96
CA TRP A 117 -9.68 -22.05 15.02
C TRP A 117 -10.97 -22.40 15.74
N ILE A 118 -11.57 -23.57 15.49
CA ILE A 118 -12.80 -24.05 16.17
C ILE A 118 -12.91 -25.59 16.15
N SER A 119 -13.75 -26.16 17.01
CA SER A 119 -14.09 -27.59 16.96
C SER A 119 -14.72 -27.99 15.61
N GLU A 120 -14.57 -29.27 15.24
CA GLU A 120 -15.17 -29.79 14.02
C GLU A 120 -16.70 -29.71 14.02
N SER A 121 -17.33 -29.87 15.18
CA SER A 121 -18.78 -29.71 15.35
C SER A 121 -19.22 -28.27 15.10
N SER A 122 -18.51 -27.29 15.65
CA SER A 122 -18.81 -25.87 15.46
C SER A 122 -18.59 -25.42 14.02
N PHE A 123 -17.61 -26.00 13.33
CA PHE A 123 -17.33 -25.64 11.93
C PHE A 123 -18.51 -25.98 11.01
N LYS A 124 -19.16 -27.12 11.24
CA LYS A 124 -20.31 -27.54 10.42
C LYS A 124 -21.53 -26.63 10.59
N SER A 125 -21.75 -26.08 11.78
CA SER A 125 -22.83 -25.11 12.02
C SER A 125 -22.50 -23.70 11.53
N ALA A 126 -21.21 -23.33 11.47
CA ALA A 126 -20.74 -22.00 11.07
C ALA A 126 -20.63 -21.77 9.55
N ALA A 127 -20.82 -22.79 8.71
CA ALA A 127 -20.44 -22.74 7.29
C ALA A 127 -21.04 -21.55 6.50
N ASN A 128 -22.32 -21.21 6.73
CA ASN A 128 -22.96 -20.09 6.04
C ASN A 128 -22.40 -18.73 6.49
N MET A 129 -22.11 -18.58 7.78
CA MET A 129 -21.53 -17.37 8.33
C MET A 129 -20.12 -17.14 7.77
N LEU A 130 -19.30 -18.20 7.73
CA LEU A 130 -17.95 -18.15 7.12
C LEU A 130 -17.98 -17.76 5.64
N CYS A 131 -18.98 -18.21 4.89
CA CYS A 131 -19.16 -17.79 3.50
C CYS A 131 -19.47 -16.29 3.39
N GLN A 132 -20.27 -15.73 4.30
CA GLN A 132 -20.52 -14.28 4.33
C GLN A 132 -19.27 -13.50 4.75
N THR A 133 -18.53 -13.97 5.75
CA THR A 133 -17.25 -13.36 6.16
C THR A 133 -16.26 -13.33 4.99
N LEU A 134 -16.10 -14.45 4.28
CA LEU A 134 -15.25 -14.53 3.07
C LEU A 134 -15.67 -13.53 2.00
N LYS A 135 -16.97 -13.33 1.81
CA LYS A 135 -17.50 -12.34 0.87
C LYS A 135 -17.17 -10.91 1.30
N GLY A 136 -17.32 -10.60 2.59
CA GLY A 136 -16.94 -9.31 3.17
C GLY A 136 -15.45 -9.03 2.98
N VAL A 137 -14.60 -9.98 3.35
CA VAL A 137 -13.14 -9.91 3.16
C VAL A 137 -12.76 -9.74 1.70
N ALA A 138 -13.43 -10.44 0.78
CA ALA A 138 -13.17 -10.28 -0.65
C ALA A 138 -13.57 -8.90 -1.19
N ALA A 139 -14.63 -8.30 -0.65
CA ALA A 139 -15.10 -6.97 -1.04
C ALA A 139 -14.29 -5.83 -0.39
N ALA A 140 -13.61 -6.10 0.73
CA ALA A 140 -12.81 -5.13 1.47
C ALA A 140 -11.44 -4.84 0.83
N GLY A 141 -10.89 -5.78 0.05
CA GLY A 141 -9.63 -5.59 -0.65
C GLY A 141 -9.75 -4.60 -1.83
N PRO A 142 -8.62 -4.07 -2.32
CA PRO A 142 -8.61 -3.16 -3.47
C PRO A 142 -9.22 -3.84 -4.70
N SER A 143 -10.20 -3.16 -5.33
CA SER A 143 -10.94 -3.67 -6.49
C SER A 143 -10.09 -3.60 -7.76
N SER A 144 -9.12 -4.49 -7.91
CA SER A 144 -8.37 -4.61 -9.17
C SER A 144 -9.14 -5.50 -10.17
N GLU A 145 -9.22 -5.08 -11.44
CA GLU A 145 -9.76 -5.90 -12.54
C GLU A 145 -9.06 -7.27 -12.69
N ILE A 146 -7.87 -7.40 -12.11
CA ILE A 146 -6.98 -8.56 -12.23
C ILE A 146 -7.12 -9.51 -11.02
N ASP A 147 -7.83 -9.11 -9.94
CA ASP A 147 -7.92 -9.96 -8.76
C ASP A 147 -8.80 -11.19 -9.03
N SER A 148 -8.23 -12.37 -8.83
CA SER A 148 -9.02 -13.59 -8.89
C SER A 148 -10.05 -13.53 -7.76
N ASN A 149 -11.33 -13.76 -8.06
CA ASN A 149 -12.38 -13.90 -7.04
C ASN A 149 -12.19 -15.15 -6.16
N GLU A 150 -11.06 -15.84 -6.26
CA GLU A 150 -10.77 -17.03 -5.48
C GLU A 150 -10.33 -16.66 -4.07
N ARG A 151 -10.84 -17.39 -3.08
CA ARG A 151 -10.49 -17.22 -1.66
C ARG A 151 -10.27 -18.57 -0.99
N LEU A 152 -9.46 -18.56 0.07
CA LEU A 152 -9.15 -19.70 0.92
C LEU A 152 -9.91 -19.62 2.24
N LEU A 153 -10.31 -20.78 2.74
CA LEU A 153 -10.79 -20.99 4.10
C LEU A 153 -9.94 -22.07 4.75
N ILE A 154 -9.13 -21.68 5.73
CA ILE A 154 -8.29 -22.59 6.49
C ILE A 154 -8.96 -22.86 7.83
N HIS A 155 -9.40 -24.10 8.04
CA HIS A 155 -9.93 -24.54 9.32
C HIS A 155 -8.86 -25.32 10.08
N ILE A 156 -8.52 -24.82 11.25
CA ILE A 156 -7.64 -25.47 12.21
C ILE A 156 -8.54 -25.98 13.35
N SER A 157 -8.78 -27.28 13.40
CA SER A 157 -9.59 -27.87 14.47
C SER A 157 -8.73 -28.29 15.64
N TYR A 158 -9.26 -28.17 16.86
CA TYR A 158 -8.66 -28.71 18.07
C TYR A 158 -9.26 -30.05 18.53
N SER A 159 -10.35 -30.54 17.90
CA SER A 159 -11.03 -31.78 18.31
C SER A 159 -11.60 -32.54 17.10
N PRO A 160 -10.84 -33.49 16.51
CA PRO A 160 -9.41 -33.75 16.74
C PRO A 160 -8.53 -32.68 16.09
N ARG A 161 -7.26 -32.59 16.50
CA ARG A 161 -6.31 -31.63 15.94
C ARG A 161 -6.07 -31.91 14.45
N ARG A 162 -6.48 -30.99 13.56
CA ARG A 162 -6.35 -31.17 12.11
C ARG A 162 -6.46 -29.86 11.34
N TRP A 163 -5.76 -29.80 10.20
CA TRP A 163 -5.84 -28.73 9.23
C TRP A 163 -6.72 -29.14 8.04
N VAL A 164 -7.64 -28.26 7.65
CA VAL A 164 -8.46 -28.43 6.43
C VAL A 164 -8.44 -27.13 5.65
N CYS A 165 -7.93 -27.17 4.43
CA CYS A 165 -8.06 -26.07 3.48
C CYS A 165 -9.26 -26.29 2.57
N ARG A 166 -10.05 -25.25 2.36
CA ARG A 166 -11.03 -25.18 1.28
C ARG A 166 -10.78 -23.95 0.44
N ASN A 167 -11.08 -24.02 -0.85
CA ASN A 167 -11.08 -22.90 -1.78
C ASN A 167 -12.51 -22.64 -2.28
N CYS A 168 -12.80 -21.41 -2.65
CA CYS A 168 -14.05 -21.02 -3.28
C CYS A 168 -13.84 -19.84 -4.22
N THR A 169 -14.69 -19.71 -5.23
CA THR A 169 -14.83 -18.48 -5.99
C THR A 169 -15.95 -17.66 -5.39
N VAL A 170 -15.63 -16.45 -4.92
CA VAL A 170 -16.59 -15.50 -4.37
C VAL A 170 -17.45 -14.97 -5.51
N THR A 171 -18.74 -15.27 -5.44
CA THR A 171 -19.77 -14.71 -6.31
C THR A 171 -20.82 -14.04 -5.43
N SER A 172 -21.81 -13.38 -6.04
CA SER A 172 -22.89 -12.72 -5.30
C SER A 172 -23.66 -13.66 -4.36
N SER A 173 -23.69 -14.97 -4.64
CA SER A 173 -24.37 -16.02 -3.86
C SER A 173 -23.41 -17.16 -3.48
N ILE A 174 -22.41 -16.87 -2.65
CA ILE A 174 -21.56 -17.91 -2.06
C ILE A 174 -22.33 -18.71 -1.00
N THR A 175 -22.27 -20.03 -1.11
CA THR A 175 -22.88 -20.97 -0.16
C THR A 175 -21.86 -22.01 0.30
N SER A 176 -22.17 -22.74 1.37
CA SER A 176 -21.31 -23.80 1.91
C SER A 176 -20.92 -24.87 0.88
N SER A 177 -21.77 -25.15 -0.12
CA SER A 177 -21.46 -26.09 -1.22
C SER A 177 -20.43 -25.56 -2.22
N SER A 178 -20.12 -24.26 -2.17
CA SER A 178 -19.11 -23.63 -3.03
C SER A 178 -17.69 -23.85 -2.50
N LEU A 179 -17.54 -24.21 -1.22
CA LEU A 179 -16.27 -24.51 -0.59
C LEU A 179 -15.80 -25.91 -0.99
N ARG A 180 -14.76 -25.97 -1.82
CA ARG A 180 -14.17 -27.23 -2.27
C ARG A 180 -12.91 -27.54 -1.47
N PRO A 181 -12.70 -28.79 -1.03
CA PRO A 181 -11.44 -29.20 -0.41
C PRO A 181 -10.26 -28.91 -1.34
N CYS A 182 -9.16 -28.47 -0.75
CA CYS A 182 -7.92 -28.14 -1.44
C CYS A 182 -6.77 -29.00 -0.86
N ASP A 183 -5.85 -29.48 -1.70
CA ASP A 183 -4.68 -30.22 -1.22
C ASP A 183 -3.75 -29.28 -0.46
N PHE A 184 -3.71 -29.41 0.86
CA PHE A 184 -2.92 -28.54 1.72
C PHE A 184 -1.68 -29.25 2.25
N LYS A 185 -0.53 -28.59 2.14
CA LYS A 185 0.72 -29.04 2.74
C LYS A 185 1.50 -27.87 3.30
N MET A 186 2.37 -28.16 4.26
CA MET A 186 3.32 -27.18 4.78
C MET A 186 4.68 -27.38 4.12
N GLY A 187 5.40 -26.29 3.88
CA GLY A 187 6.76 -26.32 3.34
C GLY A 187 7.44 -24.96 3.45
N ARG A 188 8.63 -24.84 2.84
CA ARG A 188 9.39 -23.58 2.80
C ARG A 188 8.96 -22.76 1.61
N VAL A 189 8.06 -21.82 1.84
CA VAL A 189 7.48 -20.98 0.79
C VAL A 189 8.29 -19.70 0.64
N MET A 190 8.62 -19.06 1.75
CA MET A 190 9.29 -17.75 1.75
C MET A 190 10.67 -17.81 1.08
N SER A 191 11.40 -18.92 1.23
CA SER A 191 12.73 -19.12 0.63
C SER A 191 12.72 -19.25 -0.90
N SER A 192 11.54 -19.28 -1.53
CA SER A 192 11.41 -19.38 -2.99
C SER A 192 11.00 -18.06 -3.65
N LEU A 193 10.84 -17.01 -2.85
CA LEU A 193 10.46 -15.69 -3.31
C LEU A 193 11.67 -14.94 -3.88
N VAL A 194 11.44 -14.24 -4.98
CA VAL A 194 12.36 -13.32 -5.62
C VAL A 194 11.81 -11.91 -5.43
N THR A 195 12.71 -10.96 -5.17
CA THR A 195 12.33 -9.57 -4.91
C THR A 195 12.47 -8.74 -6.17
N TYR A 196 11.43 -7.98 -6.47
CA TYR A 196 11.43 -7.00 -7.54
C TYR A 196 11.10 -5.63 -6.96
N ARG A 197 11.73 -4.59 -7.51
CA ARG A 197 11.56 -3.21 -7.07
C ARG A 197 11.31 -2.31 -8.27
N SER A 198 10.45 -1.30 -8.10
CA SER A 198 10.26 -0.25 -9.08
C SER A 198 10.08 1.11 -8.40
N THR A 199 10.55 2.17 -9.05
CA THR A 199 10.23 3.55 -8.67
C THR A 199 9.47 4.21 -9.81
N TYR A 200 8.18 4.47 -9.62
CA TYR A 200 7.31 5.06 -10.63
C TYR A 200 7.13 6.55 -10.39
N ASN A 201 7.50 7.38 -11.37
CA ASN A 201 7.37 8.83 -11.31
C ASN A 201 6.23 9.29 -12.21
N PHE A 202 5.39 10.21 -11.74
CA PHE A 202 4.28 10.77 -12.51
C PHE A 202 4.18 12.29 -12.35
N ASP A 203 3.74 12.97 -13.41
CA ASP A 203 3.49 14.42 -13.46
C ASP A 203 2.27 14.71 -14.34
N LEU A 204 1.08 14.70 -13.73
CA LEU A 204 -0.20 14.91 -14.39
C LEU A 204 -0.76 16.31 -14.13
N ARG A 205 -1.30 16.92 -15.19
CA ARG A 205 -2.02 18.20 -15.15
C ARG A 205 -3.47 17.94 -15.54
N LEU A 206 -4.37 18.00 -14.56
CA LEU A 206 -5.77 17.68 -14.74
C LEU A 206 -6.57 18.98 -14.86
N PRO A 207 -7.16 19.29 -16.04
CA PRO A 207 -7.91 20.52 -16.23
C PRO A 207 -9.24 20.47 -15.46
N ILE A 208 -9.53 21.55 -14.74
CA ILE A 208 -10.83 21.80 -14.12
C ILE A 208 -11.67 22.55 -15.16
N CYS A 209 -12.66 21.88 -15.73
CA CYS A 209 -13.61 22.50 -16.65
C CYS A 209 -14.83 23.01 -15.87
N PRO A 210 -15.37 24.20 -16.18
CA PRO A 210 -16.65 24.65 -15.64
C PRO A 210 -17.76 23.74 -16.17
N GLU A 211 -18.35 22.92 -15.29
CA GLU A 211 -19.42 22.00 -15.65
C GLU A 211 -20.78 22.74 -15.62
N ARG A 212 -21.67 22.45 -16.59
CA ARG A 212 -23.03 23.02 -16.63
C ARG A 212 -24.04 22.23 -15.79
N SER A 213 -23.61 21.13 -15.16
CA SER A 213 -24.41 20.20 -14.36
C SER A 213 -24.26 20.46 -12.85
N SER A 214 -25.22 19.96 -12.06
CA SER A 214 -25.33 20.15 -10.60
C SER A 214 -24.28 19.44 -9.75
N ASP A 215 -23.46 18.56 -10.33
CA ASP A 215 -22.50 17.75 -9.58
C ASP A 215 -21.16 18.50 -9.50
N LEU A 216 -20.87 19.05 -8.32
CA LEU A 216 -19.60 19.74 -8.06
C LEU A 216 -18.48 18.70 -7.91
N LYS A 217 -17.49 18.72 -8.83
CA LYS A 217 -16.29 17.89 -8.70
C LYS A 217 -15.43 18.32 -7.52
N THR A 218 -15.14 17.36 -6.64
CA THR A 218 -14.25 17.53 -5.50
C THR A 218 -12.78 17.35 -5.92
N MET A 219 -11.86 17.74 -5.03
CA MET A 219 -10.43 17.42 -5.17
C MET A 219 -10.21 15.90 -5.24
N ALA A 220 -10.89 15.13 -4.39
CA ALA A 220 -10.82 13.67 -4.39
C ALA A 220 -11.25 13.07 -5.74
N ASP A 221 -12.34 13.55 -6.35
CA ASP A 221 -12.80 13.07 -7.67
C ASP A 221 -11.74 13.30 -8.76
N SER A 222 -11.09 14.46 -8.74
CA SER A 222 -10.03 14.78 -9.69
C SER A 222 -8.79 13.91 -9.46
N LEU A 223 -8.43 13.63 -8.20
CA LEU A 223 -7.33 12.73 -7.88
C LEU A 223 -7.63 11.28 -8.28
N ARG A 224 -8.87 10.79 -8.06
CA ARG A 224 -9.32 9.48 -8.56
C ARG A 224 -9.22 9.42 -10.08
N GLN A 225 -9.57 10.49 -10.79
CA GLN A 225 -9.35 10.58 -12.24
C GLN A 225 -7.85 10.51 -12.60
N GLY A 226 -7.00 11.22 -11.86
CA GLY A 226 -5.54 11.16 -12.03
C GLY A 226 -4.99 9.74 -11.87
N ILE A 227 -5.38 9.05 -10.80
CA ILE A 227 -5.00 7.64 -10.55
C ILE A 227 -5.50 6.73 -11.67
N SER A 228 -6.73 6.96 -12.18
CA SER A 228 -7.26 6.21 -13.33
C SER A 228 -6.45 6.42 -14.61
N ILE A 229 -5.91 7.64 -14.83
CA ILE A 229 -5.00 7.91 -15.95
C ILE A 229 -3.69 7.14 -15.76
N VAL A 230 -3.08 7.20 -14.57
CA VAL A 230 -1.86 6.44 -14.24
C VAL A 230 -2.06 4.94 -14.47
N SER A 231 -3.21 4.39 -14.03
CA SER A 231 -3.56 2.98 -14.22
C SER A 231 -3.61 2.60 -15.71
N LYS A 232 -4.20 3.45 -16.56
CA LYS A 232 -4.24 3.24 -18.01
C LYS A 232 -2.84 3.32 -18.64
N GLU A 233 -2.03 4.30 -18.24
CA GLU A 233 -0.65 4.45 -18.73
C GLU A 233 0.22 3.24 -18.37
N LEU A 234 0.12 2.76 -17.13
CA LEU A 234 0.84 1.58 -16.67
C LEU A 234 0.35 0.29 -17.34
N LYS A 235 -0.94 0.17 -17.64
CA LYS A 235 -1.50 -1.02 -18.33
C LYS A 235 -0.76 -1.31 -19.63
N ASP A 236 -0.54 -0.28 -20.46
CA ASP A 236 0.10 -0.39 -21.77
C ASP A 236 1.63 -0.20 -21.74
N ALA A 237 2.20 0.08 -20.56
CA ALA A 237 3.63 0.29 -20.40
C ALA A 237 4.44 -0.99 -20.64
N LYS A 238 5.52 -0.84 -21.42
CA LYS A 238 6.59 -1.84 -21.51
C LYS A 238 7.49 -1.73 -20.29
N ALA A 239 8.30 -2.76 -20.02
CA ALA A 239 9.20 -2.75 -18.87
C ALA A 239 10.64 -3.08 -19.27
N LEU A 240 11.59 -2.47 -18.59
CA LEU A 240 12.97 -2.94 -18.51
C LEU A 240 13.13 -3.70 -17.19
N VAL A 241 13.83 -4.82 -17.21
CA VAL A 241 14.28 -5.56 -16.02
C VAL A 241 15.80 -5.49 -16.01
N ASP A 242 16.36 -4.92 -14.94
CA ASP A 242 17.81 -4.65 -14.81
C ASP A 242 18.40 -3.94 -16.05
N GLY A 243 17.63 -3.02 -16.64
CA GLY A 243 18.01 -2.26 -17.84
C GLY A 243 17.83 -2.99 -19.17
N ILE A 244 17.33 -4.23 -19.18
CA ILE A 244 17.09 -5.03 -20.38
C ILE A 244 15.59 -5.06 -20.69
N LEU A 245 15.21 -4.86 -21.95
CA LEU A 245 13.80 -4.88 -22.36
C LEU A 245 13.17 -6.26 -22.11
N ALA A 246 12.06 -6.28 -21.38
CA ALA A 246 11.25 -7.46 -21.14
C ALA A 246 10.54 -7.90 -22.42
N GLU A 247 11.16 -8.80 -23.18
CA GLU A 247 10.58 -9.38 -24.41
C GLU A 247 10.06 -10.81 -24.20
N GLU A 248 10.68 -11.58 -23.31
CA GLU A 248 10.32 -12.96 -23.01
C GLU A 248 9.58 -13.06 -21.66
N ASP A 249 8.57 -13.93 -21.60
CA ASP A 249 7.77 -14.17 -20.40
C ASP A 249 8.36 -15.26 -19.48
N GLU A 250 9.67 -15.49 -19.61
CA GLU A 250 10.37 -16.54 -18.87
C GLU A 250 10.64 -16.12 -17.41
N PRO A 251 10.58 -17.06 -16.44
CA PRO A 251 10.88 -16.76 -15.06
C PRO A 251 12.35 -16.34 -14.87
N TYR A 252 12.58 -15.27 -14.10
CA TYR A 252 13.92 -14.86 -13.70
C TYR A 252 14.45 -15.80 -12.62
N LYS A 253 15.64 -16.37 -12.86
CA LYS A 253 16.28 -17.37 -11.98
C LYS A 253 17.46 -16.84 -11.18
N SER A 254 17.75 -15.55 -11.32
CA SER A 254 18.83 -14.89 -10.60
C SER A 254 18.40 -14.58 -9.18
N ASP A 255 19.29 -14.88 -8.23
CA ASP A 255 19.12 -14.46 -6.84
C ASP A 255 19.35 -12.94 -6.71
N GLY A 256 18.57 -12.29 -5.85
CA GLY A 256 18.75 -10.88 -5.52
C GLY A 256 17.50 -10.04 -5.74
N VAL A 257 17.71 -8.72 -5.79
CA VAL A 257 16.67 -7.72 -6.06
C VAL A 257 16.78 -7.30 -7.52
N HIS A 258 15.69 -7.42 -8.27
CA HIS A 258 15.58 -7.01 -9.67
C HIS A 258 14.93 -5.63 -9.78
N GLU A 259 15.54 -4.73 -10.55
CA GLU A 259 15.00 -3.38 -10.78
C GLU A 259 14.10 -3.38 -12.02
N ILE A 260 12.89 -2.83 -11.88
CA ILE A 260 11.90 -2.73 -12.94
C ILE A 260 11.62 -1.26 -13.26
N GLU A 261 11.82 -0.90 -14.51
CA GLU A 261 11.54 0.44 -15.04
C GLU A 261 10.43 0.37 -16.09
N PHE A 262 9.35 1.13 -15.91
CA PHE A 262 8.26 1.18 -16.88
C PHE A 262 8.51 2.25 -17.95
N LEU A 263 8.46 1.82 -19.21
CA LEU A 263 8.51 2.67 -20.38
C LEU A 263 7.08 2.98 -20.82
N LEU A 264 6.64 4.21 -20.52
CA LEU A 264 5.33 4.68 -20.92
C LEU A 264 5.29 4.90 -22.45
N PRO A 265 4.20 4.51 -23.12
CA PRO A 265 4.03 4.78 -24.53
C PRO A 265 4.02 6.29 -24.77
N PHE A 266 4.74 6.74 -25.81
CA PHE A 266 4.67 8.14 -26.24
C PHE A 266 3.30 8.41 -26.86
N THR A 267 2.36 8.91 -26.06
CA THR A 267 1.08 9.41 -26.53
C THR A 267 1.29 10.82 -27.08
N GLN A 268 1.23 10.98 -28.40
CA GLN A 268 1.04 12.30 -28.99
C GLN A 268 -0.25 12.87 -28.42
N ALA A 269 -0.17 14.08 -27.86
CA ALA A 269 -1.33 14.78 -27.33
C ALA A 269 -2.41 14.82 -28.41
N GLN A 270 -3.47 14.02 -28.24
CA GLN A 270 -4.65 14.14 -29.09
C GLN A 270 -5.20 15.55 -28.86
N GLU A 271 -5.40 16.30 -29.93
CA GLU A 271 -6.03 17.62 -29.89
C GLU A 271 -7.41 17.50 -29.23
N GLN A 272 -7.46 17.73 -27.92
CA GLN A 272 -8.72 17.85 -27.21
C GLN A 272 -9.37 19.17 -27.63
N SER A 273 -10.69 19.12 -27.84
CA SER A 273 -11.48 20.29 -28.19
C SER A 273 -11.20 21.43 -27.21
N GLN A 274 -11.10 22.65 -27.74
CA GLN A 274 -10.91 23.87 -26.95
C GLN A 274 -12.09 24.04 -25.98
N LYS A 275 -11.93 23.49 -24.77
CA LYS A 275 -12.84 23.69 -23.65
C LYS A 275 -12.28 24.81 -22.78
N GLU A 276 -13.17 25.64 -22.25
CA GLU A 276 -12.81 26.60 -21.23
C GLU A 276 -12.27 25.86 -20.00
N VAL A 277 -11.12 26.29 -19.48
CA VAL A 277 -10.47 25.69 -18.31
C VAL A 277 -10.51 26.72 -17.18
N ALA A 278 -11.21 26.39 -16.10
CA ALA A 278 -11.36 27.23 -14.92
C ALA A 278 -10.17 27.12 -13.94
N GLY A 279 -9.42 26.02 -14.01
CA GLY A 279 -8.24 25.78 -13.17
C GLY A 279 -7.52 24.49 -13.54
N ILE A 280 -6.43 24.17 -12.84
CA ILE A 280 -5.66 22.93 -13.06
C ILE A 280 -5.32 22.31 -11.70
N VAL A 281 -5.55 21.00 -11.57
CA VAL A 281 -4.97 20.20 -10.49
C VAL A 281 -3.64 19.64 -10.99
N HIS A 282 -2.56 19.95 -10.27
CA HIS A 282 -1.23 19.40 -10.55
C HIS A 282 -1.00 18.20 -9.64
N PHE A 283 -1.08 16.99 -10.20
CA PHE A 283 -0.90 15.74 -9.48
C PHE A 283 0.43 15.10 -9.89
N ASN A 284 1.44 15.20 -9.03
CA ASN A 284 2.78 14.67 -9.30
C ASN A 284 3.34 13.98 -8.07
N GLY A 285 4.31 13.09 -8.30
CA GLY A 285 5.00 12.40 -7.23
C GLY A 285 5.83 11.22 -7.73
N SER A 286 6.31 10.45 -6.76
CA SER A 286 7.02 9.20 -6.98
C SER A 286 6.44 8.14 -6.04
N VAL A 287 6.27 6.93 -6.54
CA VAL A 287 5.82 5.76 -5.77
C VAL A 287 6.92 4.72 -5.81
N SER A 288 7.41 4.34 -4.64
CA SER A 288 8.27 3.16 -4.53
C SER A 288 7.42 1.91 -4.36
N SER A 289 7.73 0.88 -5.12
CA SER A 289 6.99 -0.37 -5.19
C SER A 289 7.94 -1.55 -5.04
N TYR A 290 7.48 -2.57 -4.33
CA TYR A 290 8.11 -3.88 -4.27
C TYR A 290 7.10 -4.95 -4.65
N ALA A 291 7.60 -6.03 -5.23
CA ALA A 291 6.84 -7.25 -5.39
C ALA A 291 7.66 -8.48 -5.00
N PHE A 292 7.02 -9.46 -4.37
CA PHE A 292 7.63 -10.73 -3.99
C PHE A 292 6.88 -11.88 -4.63
N LEU A 293 7.54 -12.57 -5.57
CA LEU A 293 6.92 -13.62 -6.37
C LEU A 293 7.74 -14.90 -6.31
N ASN A 294 7.10 -16.04 -6.57
CA ASN A 294 7.84 -17.29 -6.69
C ASN A 294 8.75 -17.24 -7.92
N SER A 295 9.99 -17.72 -7.79
CA SER A 295 10.97 -17.82 -8.91
C SER A 295 10.49 -18.58 -10.16
N LYS A 296 9.35 -19.28 -10.10
CA LYS A 296 8.73 -20.00 -11.22
C LYS A 296 7.59 -19.24 -11.89
N GLU A 297 7.14 -18.13 -11.30
CA GLU A 297 6.09 -17.30 -11.90
C GLU A 297 6.64 -16.55 -13.12
N PRO A 298 5.80 -16.35 -14.17
CA PRO A 298 6.21 -15.65 -15.37
C PRO A 298 6.42 -14.15 -15.10
N LEU A 299 7.24 -13.50 -15.94
CA LEU A 299 7.55 -12.09 -15.80
C LEU A 299 6.30 -11.20 -15.92
N SER A 300 5.32 -11.58 -16.75
CA SER A 300 4.05 -10.90 -16.91
C SER A 300 3.29 -10.77 -15.59
N GLU A 301 3.39 -11.79 -14.72
CA GLU A 301 2.79 -11.78 -13.38
C GLU A 301 3.55 -10.84 -12.44
N VAL A 302 4.88 -10.81 -12.51
CA VAL A 302 5.72 -9.83 -11.79
C VAL A 302 5.34 -8.40 -12.17
N LEU A 303 5.27 -8.11 -13.47
CA LEU A 303 4.93 -6.78 -13.97
C LEU A 303 3.51 -6.38 -13.56
N ALA A 304 2.56 -7.32 -13.59
CA ALA A 304 1.20 -7.06 -13.13
C ALA A 304 1.16 -6.74 -11.63
N ASP A 305 1.88 -7.50 -10.80
CA ASP A 305 1.91 -7.29 -9.34
C ASP A 305 2.54 -5.96 -8.96
N ILE A 306 3.61 -5.52 -9.63
CA ILE A 306 4.20 -4.19 -9.42
C ILE A 306 3.25 -3.08 -9.87
N LYS A 307 2.64 -3.21 -11.05
CA LYS A 307 1.66 -2.22 -11.55
C LYS A 307 0.50 -2.08 -10.57
N THR A 308 -0.04 -3.20 -10.09
CA THR A 308 -1.11 -3.21 -9.09
C THR A 308 -0.65 -2.58 -7.78
N ASP A 309 0.55 -2.90 -7.28
CA ASP A 309 1.10 -2.30 -6.07
C ASP A 309 1.22 -0.76 -6.15
N ILE A 310 1.70 -0.23 -7.30
CA ILE A 310 1.77 1.22 -7.53
C ILE A 310 0.38 1.85 -7.45
N ILE A 311 -0.60 1.28 -8.16
CA ILE A 311 -1.96 1.81 -8.21
C ILE A 311 -2.65 1.73 -6.85
N THR A 312 -2.61 0.55 -6.22
CA THR A 312 -3.17 0.34 -4.89
C THR A 312 -2.52 1.25 -3.85
N SER A 313 -1.23 1.57 -3.97
CA SER A 313 -0.59 2.53 -3.07
C SER A 313 -1.14 3.95 -3.24
N LEU A 314 -1.37 4.41 -4.47
CA LEU A 314 -1.99 5.72 -4.73
C LEU A 314 -3.44 5.77 -4.25
N GLU A 315 -4.21 4.70 -4.48
CA GLU A 315 -5.59 4.57 -4.02
C GLU A 315 -5.67 4.56 -2.50
N SER A 316 -4.82 3.77 -1.83
CA SER A 316 -4.78 3.68 -0.36
C SER A 316 -4.48 5.03 0.28
N ARG A 317 -3.52 5.79 -0.27
CA ARG A 317 -3.19 7.14 0.22
C ARG A 317 -4.37 8.09 0.07
N LEU A 318 -5.08 8.03 -1.05
CA LEU A 318 -6.25 8.87 -1.27
C LEU A 318 -7.41 8.47 -0.35
N ASP A 319 -7.62 7.17 -0.15
CA ASP A 319 -8.66 6.67 0.73
C ASP A 319 -8.37 7.03 2.20
N ILE A 320 -7.12 6.97 2.67
CA ILE A 320 -6.75 7.45 4.02
C ILE A 320 -7.12 8.93 4.21
N ILE A 321 -6.82 9.77 3.21
CA ILE A 321 -7.18 11.20 3.24
C ILE A 321 -8.71 11.41 3.26
N CYS A 322 -9.46 10.53 2.57
CA CYS A 322 -10.92 10.58 2.56
C CYS A 322 -11.52 10.09 3.89
N ASP A 323 -11.02 8.98 4.42
CA ASP A 323 -11.42 8.39 5.70
C ASP A 323 -11.27 9.45 6.83
N GLU A 324 -10.15 10.20 6.83
CA GLU A 324 -9.92 11.31 7.78
C GLU A 324 -10.92 12.47 7.60
N ALA A 325 -11.21 12.84 6.34
CA ALA A 325 -12.16 13.90 6.03
C ALA A 325 -13.58 13.56 6.52
N ASP A 326 -13.98 12.30 6.37
CA ASP A 326 -15.31 11.81 6.74
C ASP A 326 -15.46 11.67 8.26
N ALA A 327 -14.40 11.24 8.97
CA ALA A 327 -14.37 11.20 10.43
C ALA A 327 -14.62 12.59 11.06
N TYR A 328 -14.09 13.66 10.44
CA TYR A 328 -14.30 15.03 10.90
C TYR A 328 -15.76 15.48 10.79
N ILE A 329 -16.45 15.12 9.70
CA ILE A 329 -17.88 15.43 9.48
C ILE A 329 -18.78 14.70 10.50
N GLY A 330 -18.47 13.45 10.83
CA GLY A 330 -19.23 12.67 11.82
C GLY A 330 -19.20 13.26 13.24
N SER A 331 -18.20 14.09 13.54
CA SER A 331 -17.99 14.69 14.87
C SER A 331 -18.62 16.08 15.05
N SER A 332 -19.06 16.74 13.98
CA SER A 332 -19.62 18.09 14.07
C SER A 332 -21.08 18.06 14.54
N VAL A 333 -21.26 18.04 15.87
CA VAL A 333 -22.51 18.41 16.53
C VAL A 333 -22.79 19.89 16.24
N GLU A 334 -24.05 20.18 15.88
CA GLU A 334 -24.63 21.49 15.57
C GLU A 334 -23.85 22.71 16.11
N GLY A 335 -23.03 23.32 15.25
CA GLY A 335 -22.28 24.53 15.55
C GLY A 335 -22.08 25.34 14.28
N ASN A 336 -22.86 26.42 14.16
CA ASN A 336 -22.94 27.26 12.98
C ASN A 336 -21.74 28.23 12.91
N GLU A 337 -20.58 27.74 12.45
CA GLU A 337 -19.48 28.59 11.95
C GLU A 337 -19.01 28.07 10.58
N LEU A 338 -19.59 28.68 9.54
CA LEU A 338 -19.16 28.58 8.16
C LEU A 338 -17.78 29.28 8.02
N GLU A 339 -16.90 28.68 7.20
CA GLU A 339 -15.65 29.26 6.65
C GLU A 339 -14.29 28.84 7.25
N THR A 340 -14.06 27.60 7.71
CA THR A 340 -12.68 27.01 7.69
C THR A 340 -12.61 25.47 7.64
N GLY A 341 -13.70 24.74 7.89
CA GLY A 341 -13.62 23.32 8.30
C GLY A 341 -13.75 22.22 7.24
N LYS A 342 -13.76 22.50 5.93
CA LYS A 342 -13.81 21.41 4.93
C LYS A 342 -12.40 20.91 4.64
N HIS A 343 -12.15 19.63 4.91
CA HIS A 343 -10.87 18.97 4.59
C HIS A 343 -10.56 19.15 3.10
N ILE A 344 -9.27 19.34 2.75
CA ILE A 344 -8.85 19.77 1.40
C ILE A 344 -9.35 18.81 0.31
N ALA A 345 -9.48 17.52 0.63
CA ALA A 345 -9.99 16.50 -0.29
C ALA A 345 -11.45 16.71 -0.73
N GLN A 346 -12.29 17.30 0.11
CA GLN A 346 -13.72 17.53 -0.18
C GLN A 346 -14.01 18.94 -0.72
N ILE A 347 -12.96 19.75 -0.95
CA ILE A 347 -13.14 21.08 -1.53
C ILE A 347 -13.70 20.96 -2.94
N SER A 348 -14.81 21.67 -3.18
CA SER A 348 -15.34 21.88 -4.53
C SER A 348 -14.35 22.72 -5.34
N LEU A 349 -13.77 22.13 -6.38
CA LEU A 349 -12.71 22.75 -7.17
C LEU A 349 -13.19 23.98 -7.95
N GLN A 350 -14.47 24.02 -8.33
CA GLN A 350 -15.07 25.16 -9.03
C GLN A 350 -15.27 26.39 -8.13
N SER A 351 -15.34 26.17 -6.81
CA SER A 351 -15.49 27.24 -5.81
C SER A 351 -14.15 27.68 -5.23
N ALA A 352 -13.08 26.90 -5.41
CA ALA A 352 -11.75 27.18 -4.90
C ALA A 352 -11.12 28.36 -5.65
N ARG A 353 -11.11 29.54 -5.01
CA ARG A 353 -10.48 30.76 -5.56
C ARG A 353 -9.03 30.97 -5.12
N LYS A 354 -8.55 30.15 -4.18
CA LYS A 354 -7.18 30.18 -3.66
C LYS A 354 -6.48 28.89 -4.04
N ALA A 355 -5.19 28.97 -4.29
CA ALA A 355 -4.39 27.78 -4.47
C ALA A 355 -4.36 26.96 -3.18
N CYS A 356 -4.50 25.64 -3.33
CA CYS A 356 -4.45 24.67 -2.25
C CYS A 356 -3.39 23.61 -2.58
N THR A 357 -2.90 22.93 -1.56
CA THR A 357 -1.93 21.85 -1.69
C THR A 357 -2.36 20.74 -0.74
N LEU A 358 -2.37 19.52 -1.26
CA LEU A 358 -2.67 18.31 -0.49
C LEU A 358 -1.45 17.40 -0.61
N ALA A 359 -0.83 17.09 0.52
CA ALA A 359 0.26 16.12 0.58
C ALA A 359 -0.32 14.72 0.82
N PHE A 360 0.16 13.72 0.08
CA PHE A 360 -0.22 12.34 0.32
C PHE A 360 0.58 11.76 1.49
N PRO A 361 0.02 10.83 2.28
CA PRO A 361 0.78 10.04 3.24
C PRO A 361 2.01 9.39 2.60
N GLN A 362 3.12 9.39 3.34
CA GLN A 362 4.38 8.80 2.89
C GLN A 362 4.35 7.29 3.09
N ARG A 363 4.68 6.52 2.05
CA ARG A 363 4.83 5.08 2.20
C ARG A 363 6.16 4.75 2.89
N VAL A 364 6.10 3.89 3.89
CA VAL A 364 7.27 3.31 4.56
C VAL A 364 7.29 1.81 4.36
N PHE A 365 8.47 1.19 4.36
CA PHE A 365 8.60 -0.26 4.30
C PHE A 365 9.14 -0.82 5.61
N ILE A 366 8.41 -1.76 6.18
CA ILE A 366 8.73 -2.44 7.44
C ILE A 366 9.23 -3.85 7.12
N PRO A 367 10.43 -4.24 7.59
CA PRO A 367 10.92 -5.60 7.43
C PRO A 367 9.93 -6.62 7.99
N TRP A 368 9.71 -7.69 7.25
CA TRP A 368 8.79 -8.77 7.61
C TRP A 368 9.44 -10.14 7.36
N LEU A 369 8.62 -11.17 7.18
CA LEU A 369 9.03 -12.56 7.08
C LEU A 369 9.97 -12.82 5.91
N GLY A 370 10.99 -13.67 6.12
CA GLY A 370 11.83 -14.17 5.03
C GLY A 370 12.57 -13.10 4.22
N GLY A 371 12.90 -11.95 4.83
CA GLY A 371 13.55 -10.83 4.16
C GLY A 371 12.63 -10.01 3.25
N THR A 372 11.31 -10.22 3.35
CA THR A 372 10.30 -9.42 2.65
C THR A 372 9.94 -8.16 3.44
N TYR A 373 9.07 -7.34 2.86
CA TYR A 373 8.58 -6.11 3.47
C TYR A 373 7.05 -6.08 3.42
N ILE A 374 6.46 -5.46 4.43
CA ILE A 374 5.12 -4.86 4.37
C ILE A 374 5.27 -3.34 4.30
N CYS A 375 4.20 -2.60 4.05
CA CYS A 375 4.20 -1.14 4.16
C CYS A 375 3.20 -0.61 5.18
N ASP A 376 3.41 0.66 5.52
CA ASP A 376 2.42 1.50 6.17
C ASP A 376 2.51 2.92 5.56
N TYR A 377 1.55 3.78 5.88
CA TYR A 377 1.41 5.12 5.35
C TYR A 377 1.43 6.16 6.46
N LEU A 378 2.51 6.94 6.51
CA LEU A 378 2.70 7.95 7.53
C LEU A 378 2.20 9.31 7.05
N GLN A 379 1.25 9.90 7.76
CA GLN A 379 0.85 11.28 7.54
C GLN A 379 1.97 12.25 7.96
N SER A 380 1.91 13.49 7.45
CA SER A 380 2.96 14.50 7.74
C SER A 380 3.06 14.90 9.22
N SER A 381 2.00 14.70 10.00
CA SER A 381 1.93 14.97 11.44
C SER A 381 2.32 13.78 12.32
N GLU A 382 2.39 12.57 11.76
CA GLU A 382 2.56 11.34 12.52
C GLU A 382 4.03 11.03 12.77
N ALA A 383 4.28 10.38 13.92
CA ALA A 383 5.59 9.91 14.30
C ALA A 383 5.77 8.42 13.95
N LEU A 384 7.01 7.97 13.88
CA LEU A 384 7.35 6.60 13.46
C LEU A 384 6.85 5.53 14.45
N GLU A 385 6.51 5.93 15.67
CA GLU A 385 5.94 5.09 16.72
C GLU A 385 4.57 4.52 16.33
N VAL A 386 3.75 5.28 15.60
CA VAL A 386 2.41 4.85 15.13
C VAL A 386 2.50 3.55 14.32
N ILE A 387 3.55 3.40 13.52
CA ILE A 387 3.78 2.22 12.68
C ILE A 387 3.98 0.96 13.55
N LYS A 388 4.57 1.09 14.74
CA LYS A 388 4.72 -0.06 15.65
C LYS A 388 3.36 -0.53 16.15
N ASP A 389 2.53 0.42 16.58
CA ASP A 389 1.20 0.13 17.11
C ASP A 389 0.35 -0.55 16.03
N HIS A 390 0.34 -0.01 14.80
CA HIS A 390 -0.34 -0.63 13.66
C HIS A 390 0.19 -2.04 13.34
N CYS A 391 1.50 -2.26 13.34
CA CYS A 391 2.06 -3.59 13.05
C CYS A 391 1.73 -4.63 14.15
N ILE A 392 1.70 -4.21 15.42
CA ILE A 392 1.30 -5.08 16.53
C ILE A 392 -0.19 -5.41 16.40
N GLU A 393 -1.02 -4.40 16.18
CA GLU A 393 -2.48 -4.55 16.12
C GLU A 393 -2.96 -5.31 14.87
N LEU A 394 -2.54 -4.87 13.68
CA LEU A 394 -3.05 -5.36 12.39
C LEU A 394 -2.29 -6.57 11.85
N MET A 395 -1.02 -6.75 12.23
CA MET A 395 -0.18 -7.82 11.69
C MET A 395 0.28 -8.82 12.77
N SER A 396 -0.06 -8.57 14.06
CA SER A 396 0.35 -9.41 15.19
C SER A 396 1.86 -9.67 15.23
N ILE A 397 2.65 -8.64 14.94
CA ILE A 397 4.10 -8.70 15.02
C ILE A 397 4.51 -8.52 16.48
N GLU A 398 4.87 -9.62 17.14
CA GLU A 398 5.22 -9.65 18.57
C GLU A 398 6.65 -9.19 18.87
N ASP A 399 7.56 -9.30 17.90
CA ASP A 399 8.96 -8.88 18.06
C ASP A 399 9.11 -7.35 17.91
N PRO A 400 9.98 -6.71 18.70
CA PRO A 400 10.19 -5.27 18.59
C PRO A 400 10.75 -4.93 17.20
N ILE A 401 9.95 -4.19 16.44
CA ILE A 401 10.35 -3.68 15.13
C ILE A 401 11.53 -2.73 15.32
N ASP A 402 12.68 -3.13 14.79
CA ASP A 402 13.85 -2.28 14.70
C ASP A 402 13.60 -1.18 13.66
N LEU A 403 13.19 -0.01 14.15
CA LEU A 403 12.92 1.17 13.34
C LEU A 403 14.11 1.62 12.49
N SER A 404 15.34 1.21 12.82
CA SER A 404 16.52 1.54 12.01
C SER A 404 16.53 0.82 10.65
N ASN A 405 15.81 -0.30 10.54
CA ASN A 405 15.68 -1.06 9.30
C ASN A 405 14.44 -0.67 8.48
N VAL A 406 13.62 0.26 8.99
CA VAL A 406 12.46 0.79 8.26
C VAL A 406 12.94 1.69 7.13
N LEU A 407 12.54 1.39 5.90
CA LEU A 407 12.93 2.17 4.73
C LEU A 407 11.90 3.29 4.47
N LYS A 408 12.41 4.51 4.29
CA LYS A 408 11.63 5.69 3.89
C LYS A 408 12.07 6.14 2.51
N PRO A 409 11.61 5.48 1.45
CA PRO A 409 12.11 5.72 0.10
C PRO A 409 11.57 7.04 -0.50
N GLU A 410 10.42 7.50 -0.02
CA GLU A 410 9.74 8.69 -0.52
C GLU A 410 10.06 9.90 0.37
N THR A 411 10.39 11.03 -0.25
CA THR A 411 10.59 12.31 0.46
C THR A 411 9.42 13.24 0.19
N VAL A 412 8.92 13.93 1.21
CA VAL A 412 7.87 14.95 1.02
C VAL A 412 8.39 16.02 0.07
N ALA A 413 7.67 16.26 -1.03
CA ALA A 413 7.97 17.39 -1.90
C ALA A 413 7.83 18.69 -1.09
N PRO A 414 8.85 19.58 -1.06
CA PRO A 414 8.73 20.82 -0.31
C PRO A 414 7.52 21.59 -0.80
N ILE A 415 6.68 22.05 0.14
CA ILE A 415 5.52 22.90 -0.15
C ILE A 415 6.06 24.22 -0.74
N LYS A 416 6.23 24.26 -2.05
CA LYS A 416 6.57 25.49 -2.76
C LYS A 416 5.32 26.37 -2.74
N ALA A 417 5.52 27.69 -2.63
CA ALA A 417 4.44 28.65 -2.87
C ALA A 417 3.70 28.25 -4.14
N ALA A 418 2.37 28.20 -4.07
CA ALA A 418 1.55 27.71 -5.16
C ALA A 418 1.94 28.38 -6.48
N ARG A 419 2.30 27.56 -7.46
CA ARG A 419 2.68 28.04 -8.79
C ARG A 419 1.49 28.72 -9.44
N LEU A 420 1.74 29.78 -10.22
CA LEU A 420 0.67 30.44 -10.95
C LEU A 420 0.11 29.46 -11.99
N PHE A 421 -1.18 29.60 -12.33
CA PHE A 421 -1.86 28.78 -13.32
C PHE A 421 -1.03 28.59 -14.61
N TRP A 422 -0.43 29.68 -15.12
CA TRP A 422 0.39 29.65 -16.33
C TRP A 422 1.73 28.90 -16.17
N ASP A 423 2.31 28.88 -14.98
CA ASP A 423 3.53 28.09 -14.70
C ASP A 423 3.22 26.59 -14.73
N ILE A 424 2.01 26.21 -14.27
CA ILE A 424 1.53 24.84 -14.30
C ILE A 424 1.14 24.46 -15.72
N ALA A 425 0.40 25.30 -16.42
CA ALA A 425 -0.14 25.05 -17.77
C ALA A 425 0.95 24.96 -18.85
N ASN A 426 1.97 25.83 -18.80
CA ASN A 426 2.94 25.95 -19.90
C ASN A 426 4.06 24.90 -19.88
N GLY A 427 4.17 24.06 -18.84
CA GLY A 427 5.14 22.94 -18.78
C GLY A 427 6.63 23.30 -18.94
N LEU A 428 7.01 24.57 -19.09
CA LEU A 428 8.38 24.98 -19.45
C LEU A 428 9.20 25.43 -18.24
N GLY A 429 10.16 24.56 -17.87
CA GLY A 429 11.55 24.96 -17.64
C GLY A 429 11.87 25.81 -16.40
N MET A 430 11.83 25.20 -15.21
CA MET A 430 12.79 25.56 -14.17
C MET A 430 13.96 24.57 -14.17
N SER A 431 14.76 24.61 -15.24
CA SER A 431 16.20 24.56 -15.01
C SER A 431 16.52 25.85 -14.25
N THR A 432 17.17 25.72 -13.10
CA THR A 432 17.68 26.82 -12.29
C THR A 432 18.37 27.85 -13.18
N LYS A 433 17.70 28.97 -13.48
CA LYS A 433 18.37 30.13 -14.04
C LYS A 433 19.03 30.86 -12.88
N SER A 434 20.34 30.66 -12.76
CA SER A 434 21.21 31.66 -12.16
C SER A 434 20.97 32.99 -12.88
N ASP A 435 20.85 34.04 -12.08
CA ASP A 435 20.84 35.43 -12.54
C ASP A 435 21.85 35.69 -13.65
N ARG A 436 21.38 36.30 -14.74
CA ARG A 436 22.05 37.44 -15.38
C ARG A 436 21.14 38.08 -16.41
N SER A 437 20.56 39.20 -15.99
CA SER A 437 20.20 40.32 -16.86
C SER A 437 21.27 40.58 -17.91
N MET A 438 20.88 40.72 -19.19
CA MET A 438 21.27 41.91 -19.94
C MET A 438 20.48 42.10 -21.24
N LYS A 439 20.44 43.38 -21.60
CA LYS A 439 19.66 44.09 -22.60
C LYS A 439 19.89 43.62 -24.04
N LYS A 440 18.81 43.81 -24.80
CA LYS A 440 18.66 43.83 -26.27
C LYS A 440 19.76 44.66 -26.97
N ASN A 441 20.39 44.11 -28.01
CA ASN A 441 20.67 44.86 -29.23
C ASN A 441 20.96 43.94 -30.43
N ARG A 442 20.45 44.35 -31.60
CA ARG A 442 20.74 43.83 -32.93
C ARG A 442 22.15 44.27 -33.37
N ASP A 443 22.95 43.39 -33.97
CA ASP A 443 23.32 43.42 -35.41
C ASP A 443 24.48 42.47 -35.75
N THR A 444 24.36 41.91 -36.97
CA THR A 444 25.32 41.38 -37.95
C THR A 444 26.76 40.92 -37.56
N GLY A 445 26.99 39.63 -37.84
CA GLY A 445 28.18 38.95 -38.40
C GLY A 445 29.61 39.49 -38.18
N ARG A 446 30.45 38.69 -37.50
CA ARG A 446 31.76 38.17 -37.97
C ARG A 446 32.43 37.32 -36.87
N GLU A 447 33.28 36.39 -37.33
CA GLU A 447 34.01 35.34 -36.59
C GLU A 447 34.60 35.75 -35.24
N LEU A 448 34.61 34.81 -34.27
CA LEU A 448 35.35 34.95 -33.01
C LEU A 448 36.16 33.70 -32.67
N SER A 449 37.46 33.89 -32.84
CA SER A 449 38.59 33.22 -32.15
C SER A 449 38.27 32.84 -30.70
N ILE A 450 38.58 31.59 -30.36
CA ILE A 450 38.52 31.05 -28.99
C ILE A 450 39.58 31.73 -28.12
N LYS A 451 39.14 32.53 -27.14
CA LYS A 451 39.93 32.90 -25.96
C LYS A 451 39.07 32.66 -24.72
N LYS A 452 39.44 31.67 -23.91
CA LYS A 452 38.84 31.39 -22.59
C LYS A 452 39.25 32.51 -21.61
N PRO A 453 38.32 33.11 -20.86
CA PRO A 453 38.69 33.96 -19.74
C PRO A 453 39.09 33.09 -18.54
N LEU A 454 40.22 33.43 -17.91
CA LEU A 454 40.63 32.88 -16.62
C LEU A 454 39.61 33.33 -15.56
N ASP A 455 39.13 32.38 -14.76
CA ASP A 455 38.15 32.61 -13.72
C ASP A 455 38.77 33.41 -12.56
N MET A 456 38.37 34.68 -12.41
CA MET A 456 38.93 35.60 -11.41
C MET A 456 38.75 35.12 -9.95
N GLY A 457 37.83 34.18 -9.71
CA GLY A 457 37.67 33.55 -8.39
C GLY A 457 38.86 32.68 -7.99
N ILE A 458 39.49 31.99 -8.94
CA ILE A 458 40.65 31.11 -8.68
C ILE A 458 41.90 31.94 -8.40
N VAL A 459 42.10 33.04 -9.14
CA VAL A 459 43.21 33.97 -8.92
C VAL A 459 43.10 34.64 -7.55
N GLY A 460 41.88 35.03 -7.14
CA GLY A 460 41.61 35.57 -5.81
C GLY A 460 41.93 34.57 -4.69
N ALA A 461 41.50 33.31 -4.83
CA ALA A 461 41.75 32.27 -3.83
C ALA A 461 43.25 31.95 -3.67
N ILE A 462 44.01 31.92 -4.77
CA ILE A 462 45.46 31.71 -4.74
C ILE A 462 46.17 32.89 -4.06
N PHE A 463 45.73 34.12 -4.31
CA PHE A 463 46.29 35.30 -3.66
C PHE A 463 46.04 35.31 -2.14
N PHE A 464 44.83 34.95 -1.71
CA PHE A 464 44.51 34.81 -0.29
C PHE A 464 45.33 33.73 0.41
N LEU A 465 45.54 32.59 -0.25
CA LEU A 465 46.37 31.51 0.29
C LEU A 465 47.83 31.97 0.46
N PHE A 466 48.38 32.67 -0.54
CA PHE A 466 49.74 33.22 -0.49
C PHE A 466 49.89 34.26 0.62
N ALA A 467 48.90 35.15 0.79
CA ALA A 467 48.91 36.14 1.86
C ALA A 467 48.86 35.49 3.25
N ALA A 468 48.05 34.45 3.43
CA ALA A 468 47.99 33.71 4.70
C ALA A 468 49.31 33.01 5.03
N VAL A 469 49.99 32.43 4.03
CA VAL A 469 51.31 31.81 4.21
C VAL A 469 52.36 32.85 4.58
N LEU A 470 52.37 34.02 3.93
CA LEU A 470 53.31 35.10 4.26
C LEU A 470 53.09 35.68 5.67
N VAL A 471 51.84 35.82 6.10
CA VAL A 471 51.51 36.23 7.47
C VAL A 471 51.95 35.17 8.47
N GLY A 472 51.74 33.89 8.17
CA GLY A 472 52.21 32.77 8.99
C GLY A 472 53.74 32.75 9.14
N ILE A 473 54.48 32.98 8.05
CA ILE A 473 55.94 33.08 8.07
C ILE A 473 56.40 34.32 8.86
N GLY A 474 55.73 35.46 8.70
CA GLY A 474 56.02 36.68 9.46
C GLY A 474 55.86 36.50 10.97
N LEU A 475 54.77 35.85 11.40
CA LEU A 475 54.52 35.54 12.81
C LEU A 475 55.52 34.51 13.35
N PHE A 476 55.89 33.52 12.53
CA PHE A 476 56.90 32.53 12.90
C PHE A 476 58.29 33.16 13.09
N LEU A 477 58.69 34.06 12.19
CA LEU A 477 59.96 34.78 12.29
C LEU A 477 59.95 35.81 13.43
N SER A 478 58.82 36.45 13.70
CA SER A 478 58.65 37.37 14.85
C SER A 478 58.80 36.64 16.19
N ASN A 479 58.21 35.43 16.33
CA ASN A 479 58.38 34.61 17.54
C ASN A 479 59.76 33.96 17.66
N SER A 480 60.54 33.94 16.58
CA SER A 480 61.93 33.42 16.58
C SER A 480 62.96 34.47 17.02
N SER A 481 62.56 35.75 17.13
CA SER A 481 63.43 36.86 17.53
C SER A 481 63.34 37.22 19.02
N GLU A 482 62.48 36.54 19.79
CA GLU A 482 62.34 36.71 21.26
C GLU A 482 62.89 35.50 22.06
N LYS A 483 63.97 34.89 21.57
CA LYS A 483 64.80 33.95 22.32
C LYS A 483 66.27 34.31 22.28
#